data_AF-A0A381YBC8-F1
#
_entry.id   AF-A0A381YBC8-F1
#
_cell.length_a   1.000
_cell.length_b   1.000
_cell.length_c   1.000
_cell.angle_alpha   90.00
_cell.angle_beta   90.00
_cell.angle_gamma   90.00
#
_symmetry.space_group_name_H-M   'P 1'
#
loop_
_entity.id
_entity.type
_entity.pdbx_description
1 polymer ?
#
loop_
_entity_poly.entity_id
_entity_poly.type
_entity_poly.pdbx_seq_one_letter_code
_entity_poly.pdbx_strand_id
1 'polypeptide(L)'
;VTGVRTELSQDAEALVQRIRTVSDMPVALGFGISSPEHIREVGRWADAAVVGSGLVSVIAEFGESGDLEDRIGNYVSWLISDGLQKRSGA
;
A
#
# COMPACT_ATOMS: atom_id res chain seq x y z
N VAL A 1 -15.56 -3.60 -9.15
CA VAL A 1 -14.62 -3.26 -8.07
C VAL A 1 -14.34 -1.77 -8.18
N THR A 2 -14.95 -0.93 -7.34
CA THR A 2 -14.78 0.53 -7.34
C THR A 2 -15.11 1.08 -5.95
N GLY A 3 -14.22 1.89 -5.38
CA GLY A 3 -14.49 2.69 -4.18
C GLY A 3 -13.40 2.60 -3.12
N VAL A 4 -12.83 3.75 -2.76
CA VAL A 4 -11.94 3.94 -1.60
C VAL A 4 -12.77 3.59 -0.36
N ARG A 5 -12.61 2.38 0.20
CA ARG A 5 -13.23 2.02 1.47
C ARG A 5 -12.33 2.47 2.60
N THR A 6 -12.94 3.08 3.62
CA THR A 6 -12.27 3.69 4.77
C THR A 6 -11.81 2.66 5.81
N GLU A 7 -12.31 1.43 5.72
CA GLU A 7 -11.93 0.32 6.60
C GLU A 7 -11.42 -0.85 5.74
N LEU A 8 -10.26 -1.39 6.11
CA LEU A 8 -9.82 -2.71 5.65
C LEU A 8 -10.85 -3.72 6.18
N SER A 9 -11.78 -4.15 5.34
CA SER A 9 -12.83 -5.05 5.83
C SER A 9 -12.23 -6.38 6.21
N GLN A 10 -12.75 -7.00 7.29
CA GLN A 10 -12.43 -8.37 7.67
C GLN A 10 -12.58 -9.37 6.50
N ASP A 11 -13.37 -9.00 5.48
CA ASP A 11 -13.53 -9.77 4.25
C ASP A 11 -12.23 -9.87 3.43
N ALA A 12 -11.34 -8.87 3.51
CA ALA A 12 -10.09 -8.85 2.73
C ALA A 12 -9.11 -9.91 3.22
N GLU A 13 -8.93 -10.04 4.54
CA GLU A 13 -8.12 -11.11 5.13
C GLU A 13 -8.72 -12.49 4.81
N ALA A 14 -10.04 -12.65 5.02
CA ALA A 14 -10.73 -13.91 4.71
C ALA A 14 -10.59 -14.30 3.23
N LEU A 15 -10.61 -13.32 2.32
CA LEU A 15 -10.37 -13.55 0.90
C LEU A 15 -8.95 -14.04 0.62
N VAL A 16 -7.93 -13.41 1.23
CA VAL A 16 -6.54 -13.85 1.07
C VAL A 16 -6.35 -15.27 1.60
N GLN A 17 -6.89 -15.60 2.77
CA GLN A 17 -6.83 -16.95 3.32
C GLN A 17 -7.47 -17.99 2.38
N ARG A 18 -8.60 -17.66 1.75
CA ARG A 18 -9.27 -18.53 0.77
C ARG A 18 -8.47 -18.69 -0.53
N ILE A 19 -7.79 -17.65 -0.99
CA ILE A 19 -6.94 -17.75 -2.20
C ILE A 19 -5.75 -18.69 -1.92
N ARG A 20 -5.16 -18.58 -0.73
CA ARG A 20 -4.04 -19.44 -0.29
C ARG A 20 -4.41 -20.92 -0.20
N THR A 21 -5.68 -21.29 -0.04
CA THR A 21 -6.08 -22.71 -0.03
C THR A 21 -6.06 -23.35 -1.42
N VAL A 22 -5.93 -22.56 -2.49
CA VAL A 22 -5.99 -23.05 -3.88
C VAL A 22 -4.79 -22.61 -4.74
N SER A 23 -3.83 -21.89 -4.18
CA SER A 23 -2.66 -21.37 -4.89
C SER A 23 -1.50 -21.12 -3.95
N ASP A 24 -0.30 -21.49 -4.40
CA ASP A 24 0.97 -21.20 -3.72
C ASP A 24 1.60 -19.86 -4.18
N MET A 25 0.93 -19.14 -5.08
CA MET A 25 1.43 -17.85 -5.57
C MET A 25 1.29 -16.76 -4.49
N PRO A 26 2.26 -15.82 -4.38
CA PRO A 26 2.12 -14.66 -3.50
C PRO A 26 0.86 -13.85 -3.79
N VAL A 27 0.17 -13.41 -2.74
CA VAL A 27 -1.07 -12.66 -2.81
C VAL A 27 -0.81 -11.19 -2.48
N ALA A 28 -1.06 -10.31 -3.46
CA ALA A 28 -1.01 -8.87 -3.29
C ALA A 28 -2.42 -8.28 -3.12
N LEU A 29 -2.60 -7.38 -2.16
CA LEU A 29 -3.87 -6.71 -1.91
C LEU A 29 -3.83 -5.25 -2.38
N GLY A 30 -4.84 -4.82 -3.16
CA GLY A 30 -4.95 -3.45 -3.67
C GLY A 30 -6.27 -2.76 -3.33
N PHE A 31 -6.78 -2.94 -2.12
CA PHE A 31 -8.11 -2.45 -1.75
C PHE A 31 -8.03 -1.32 -0.71
N GLY A 32 -8.12 -0.06 -1.17
CA GLY A 32 -8.22 1.10 -0.26
C GLY A 32 -6.99 1.37 0.60
N ILE A 33 -5.81 0.93 0.19
CA ILE A 33 -4.56 1.17 0.93
C ILE A 33 -4.14 2.62 0.69
N SER A 34 -4.14 3.42 1.75
CA SER A 34 -3.90 4.87 1.70
C SER A 34 -3.04 5.39 2.86
N SER A 35 -2.70 4.55 3.83
CA SER A 35 -1.89 4.91 4.99
C SER A 35 -0.82 3.86 5.29
N PRO A 36 0.25 4.24 6.00
CA PRO A 36 1.24 3.30 6.51
C PRO A 36 0.63 2.22 7.41
N GLU A 37 -0.42 2.55 8.17
CA GLU A 37 -1.12 1.61 9.06
C GLU A 37 -1.82 0.52 8.24
N HIS A 38 -2.41 0.87 7.10
CA HIS A 38 -3.00 -0.11 6.19
C HIS A 38 -1.93 -1.04 5.62
N ILE A 39 -0.75 -0.53 5.26
CA ILE A 39 0.35 -1.35 4.74
C ILE A 39 0.82 -2.36 5.79
N ARG A 40 0.98 -1.93 7.05
CA ARG A 40 1.37 -2.82 8.15
C ARG A 40 0.34 -3.91 8.38
N GLU A 41 -0.94 -3.54 8.45
CA GLU A 41 -2.01 -4.49 8.70
C GLU A 41 -2.10 -5.53 7.58
N VAL A 42 -2.06 -5.09 6.31
CA VAL A 42 -2.04 -5.98 5.15
C VAL A 42 -0.83 -6.90 5.16
N GLY A 43 0.35 -6.40 5.53
CA GLY A 43 1.58 -7.18 5.63
C GLY A 43 1.54 -8.32 6.67
N ARG A 44 0.54 -8.35 7.56
CA ARG A 44 0.37 -9.46 8.52
C ARG A 44 -0.24 -10.71 7.89
N TRP A 45 -0.96 -10.58 6.79
CA TRP A 45 -1.73 -11.68 6.19
C TRP A 45 -1.67 -11.75 4.66
N ALA A 46 -1.11 -10.76 3.98
CA ALA A 46 -0.82 -10.75 2.55
C ALA A 46 0.68 -10.56 2.28
N ASP A 47 1.12 -10.92 1.07
CA ASP A 47 2.53 -10.87 0.69
C ASP A 47 2.94 -9.48 0.15
N ALA A 48 1.97 -8.70 -0.33
CA ALA A 48 2.21 -7.33 -0.79
C ALA A 48 0.97 -6.44 -0.66
N ALA A 49 1.22 -5.14 -0.52
CA ALA A 49 0.22 -4.07 -0.60
C ALA A 49 0.38 -3.28 -1.90
N VAL A 50 -0.72 -2.97 -2.57
CA VAL A 50 -0.75 -2.20 -3.82
C VAL A 50 -1.46 -0.87 -3.56
N VAL A 51 -0.75 0.23 -3.82
CA VAL A 51 -1.25 1.60 -3.69
C VAL A 51 -1.31 2.25 -5.07
N GLY A 52 -2.51 2.44 -5.59
CA GLY A 52 -2.74 3.09 -6.89
C GLY A 52 -3.35 4.47 -6.75
N SER A 53 -4.56 4.55 -6.17
CA SER A 53 -5.34 5.78 -6.10
C SER A 53 -4.62 6.91 -5.37
N GLY A 54 -3.92 6.61 -4.28
CA GLY A 54 -3.15 7.63 -3.54
C GLY A 54 -2.02 8.24 -4.37
N LEU A 55 -1.31 7.42 -5.15
CA LEU A 55 -0.25 7.90 -6.05
C LEU A 55 -0.83 8.74 -7.20
N VAL A 56 -1.94 8.29 -7.79
CA VAL A 56 -2.64 9.05 -8.83
C VAL A 56 -3.13 10.40 -8.31
N SER A 57 -3.61 10.47 -7.05
CA SER A 57 -4.00 11.74 -6.43
C SER A 57 -2.82 12.71 -6.29
N VAL A 58 -1.64 12.24 -5.87
CA VAL A 58 -0.43 13.09 -5.80
C VAL A 58 -0.06 13.64 -7.18
N ILE A 59 -0.11 12.80 -8.22
CA ILE A 59 0.17 13.23 -9.59
C ILE A 59 -0.88 14.22 -10.08
N ALA A 60 -2.17 13.98 -9.79
CA ALA A 60 -3.24 14.87 -10.21
C ALA A 60 -3.15 16.25 -9.53
N GLU A 61 -2.70 16.30 -8.27
CA GLU A 61 -2.55 17.55 -7.51
C GLU A 61 -1.30 18.34 -7.91
N PHE A 62 -0.18 17.65 -8.17
CA PHE A 62 1.13 18.29 -8.35
C PHE A 62 1.76 18.11 -9.74
N GLY A 63 1.02 17.60 -10.72
CA GLY A 63 1.55 17.16 -12.02
C GLY A 63 2.28 18.22 -12.85
N GLU A 64 1.99 19.51 -12.62
CA GLU A 64 2.65 20.63 -13.30
C GLU A 64 3.82 21.22 -12.48
N SER A 65 4.06 20.71 -11.26
CA SER A 65 5.08 21.22 -10.36
C SER A 65 6.47 20.70 -10.76
N GLY A 66 7.48 21.57 -10.73
CA GLY A 66 8.88 21.19 -11.00
C GLY A 66 9.49 20.24 -9.97
N ASP A 67 8.80 19.99 -8.85
CA ASP A 67 9.21 19.10 -7.74
C ASP A 67 8.35 17.83 -7.64
N LEU A 68 7.64 17.44 -8.71
CA LEU A 68 6.75 16.27 -8.72
C LEU A 68 7.46 14.97 -8.29
N GLU A 69 8.69 14.75 -8.77
CA GLU A 69 9.47 13.55 -8.42
C GLU A 69 9.75 13.47 -6.92
N ASP A 70 10.12 14.59 -6.29
CA ASP A 70 10.35 14.68 -4.85
C ASP A 70 9.05 14.41 -4.08
N ARG A 71 7.92 14.93 -4.56
CA ARG A 71 6.61 14.70 -3.91
C ARG A 71 6.18 13.25 -3.99
N ILE A 72 6.36 12.60 -5.13
CA ILE A 72 6.12 11.15 -5.30
C ILE A 72 7.05 10.37 -4.37
N GLY A 73 8.35 10.69 -4.35
CA GLY A 73 9.33 10.05 -3.49
C GLY A 73 8.98 10.18 -2.01
N ASN A 74 8.57 11.37 -1.58
CA ASN A 74 8.13 11.64 -0.21
C ASN A 74 6.85 10.89 0.14
N TYR A 75 5.88 10.80 -0.78
CA TYR A 75 4.65 10.05 -0.55
C TYR A 75 4.91 8.55 -0.40
N VAL A 76 5.73 7.96 -1.28
CA VAL A 76 6.13 6.55 -1.20
C VAL A 76 6.95 6.30 0.06
N SER A 77 7.89 7.19 0.39
CA SER A 77 8.69 7.13 1.60
C SER A 77 7.82 7.18 2.85
N TRP A 78 6.83 8.08 2.90
CA TRP A 78 5.87 8.17 4.01
C TRP A 78 5.07 6.88 4.17
N LEU A 79 4.55 6.30 3.07
CA LEU A 79 3.82 5.03 3.08
C LEU A 79 4.62 3.89 3.71
N ILE A 80 5.94 3.86 3.51
CA ILE A 80 6.84 2.81 4.03
C ILE A 80 7.57 3.19 5.33
N SER A 81 7.43 4.44 5.79
CA SER A 81 8.15 4.99 6.95
C SER A 81 7.55 4.51 8.27
N ASP A 82 7.94 3.29 8.60
CA ASP A 82 8.09 2.62 9.92
C ASP A 82 8.53 1.14 9.73
N GLY A 83 8.85 0.73 8.48
CA GLY A 83 9.53 -0.53 8.14
C GLY A 83 10.99 -0.36 7.70
N LEU A 84 11.53 0.86 7.72
CA LEU A 84 12.90 1.20 7.30
C LEU A 84 13.70 1.95 8.39
N GLN A 85 13.43 1.71 9.68
CA GLN A 85 14.40 2.07 10.72
C GLN A 85 15.55 1.05 10.73
N LYS A 86 16.68 1.47 10.14
CA LYS A 86 18.06 0.91 10.20
C LYS A 86 18.35 -0.44 9.52
N ARG A 87 18.95 -0.33 8.33
CA ARG A 87 20.28 -0.93 8.09
C ARG A 87 21.24 0.13 7.54
N SER A 88 21.63 1.05 8.42
CA SER A 88 22.84 1.86 8.24
C SER A 88 23.82 1.46 9.34
N GLY A 89 24.94 0.86 8.92
CA GLY A 89 26.24 0.82 9.61
C GLY A 89 26.31 0.14 10.98
N ALA A 90 26.77 -1.13 10.98
CA ALA A 90 27.88 -1.66 11.79
C ALA A 90 27.98 -3.18 11.55
#